data_AF-A0A3D0ZLM7-F1
#
_entry.id   AF-A0A3D0ZLM7-F1
#
_cell.length_a   1.000
_cell.length_b   1.000
_cell.length_c   1.000
_cell.angle_alpha   90.00
_cell.angle_beta   90.00
_cell.angle_gamma   90.00
#
_symmetry.space_group_name_H-M   'P 1'
#
loop_
_entity.id
_entity.type
_entity.pdbx_description
1 polymer ?
#
loop_
_entity_poly.entity_id
_entity_poly.type
_entity_poly.pdbx_seq_one_letter_code
_entity_poly.pdbx_strand_id
1 'polypeptide(L)' 'EVQSMITAFGTGIGEDFDLSKLRYHKIVLMADADVDGQHITTLLMTLLFRYMRPLIENGYV' A
#
# COMPACT_ATOMS: atom_id res chain seq x y z
N GLU A 1 -4.61 8.92 8.29
CA GLU A 1 -3.49 8.04 7.88
C GLU A 1 -3.78 7.23 6.61
N VAL A 2 -4.67 6.22 6.64
CA VAL A 2 -4.93 5.37 5.45
C VAL A 2 -5.43 6.19 4.24
N GLN A 3 -6.33 7.15 4.45
CA GLN A 3 -6.84 8.00 3.37
C GLN A 3 -5.74 8.91 2.77
N SER A 4 -4.82 9.38 3.62
CA SER A 4 -3.66 10.17 3.21
C SER A 4 -2.71 9.33 2.34
N MET A 5 -2.46 8.06 2.71
CA MET A 5 -1.69 7.13 1.89
C MET A 5 -2.33 6.86 0.53
N ILE A 6 -3.64 6.60 0.49
CA ILE A 6 -4.37 6.36 -0.77
C ILE A 6 -4.23 7.58 -1.69
N THR A 7 -4.37 8.78 -1.12
CA THR A 7 -4.19 10.04 -1.87
C THR A 7 -2.75 10.22 -2.35
N ALA A 8 -1.77 9.82 -1.54
CA ALA A 8 -0.35 9.89 -1.88
C ALA A 8 0.01 8.93 -3.02
N PHE A 9 -0.50 7.69 -3.02
CA PHE A 9 -0.28 6.74 -4.11
C PHE A 9 -0.93 7.23 -5.41
N GLY A 10 -2.08 7.90 -5.32
CA GLY A 10 -2.77 8.51 -6.45
C GLY A 10 -3.45 7.52 -7.38
N THR A 11 -3.44 6.23 -7.02
CA THR A 11 -4.02 5.12 -7.80
C THR A 11 -5.51 4.94 -7.57
N GLY A 12 -6.14 5.62 -6.61
CA GLY A 12 -7.51 5.30 -6.19
C GLY A 12 -7.57 4.01 -5.34
N ILE A 13 -8.78 3.49 -5.11
CA ILE A 13 -9.02 2.32 -4.26
C ILE A 13 -10.16 1.45 -4.82
N GLY A 14 -10.03 0.13 -4.72
CA GLY A 14 -11.12 -0.79 -5.09
C GLY A 14 -11.41 -0.78 -6.59
N GLU A 15 -12.66 -0.50 -6.97
CA GLU A 15 -13.11 -0.52 -8.36
C GLU A 15 -12.53 0.64 -9.20
N ASP A 16 -12.21 1.77 -8.57
CA ASP A 16 -11.58 2.93 -9.22
C ASP A 16 -10.04 2.85 -9.22
N PHE A 17 -9.46 1.68 -8.95
CA PHE A 17 -8.02 1.51 -8.89
C PHE A 17 -7.38 1.56 -10.29
N ASP A 18 -6.46 2.51 -10.48
CA ASP A 18 -5.72 2.74 -11.71
C ASP A 18 -4.21 2.79 -11.45
N LEU A 19 -3.52 1.74 -11.90
CA LEU A 19 -2.07 1.60 -11.77
C LEU A 19 -1.30 2.66 -12.57
N SER A 20 -1.86 3.19 -13.67
CA SER A 20 -1.18 4.16 -14.53
C SER A 20 -0.96 5.51 -13.84
N LYS A 21 -1.78 5.81 -12.84
CA LYS A 21 -1.70 7.04 -12.03
C LYS A 21 -0.80 6.92 -10.81
N LEU A 22 -0.11 5.77 -10.66
CA LEU A 22 0.79 5.54 -9.56
C LEU A 22 1.91 6.58 -9.55
N ARG A 23 1.96 7.37 -8.48
CA ARG A 23 2.96 8.44 -8.34
C ARG A 23 4.35 7.92 -7.96
N TYR A 24 4.41 6.75 -7.35
CA TYR A 24 5.65 6.18 -6.83
C TYR A 24 5.89 4.79 -7.42
N HIS A 25 7.00 4.63 -8.12
CA HIS A 25 7.43 3.33 -8.65
C HIS A 25 7.83 2.33 -7.55
N LYS A 26 7.99 2.76 -6.30
CA LYS A 26 8.31 1.87 -5.19
C LYS A 26 7.67 2.35 -3.90
N ILE A 27 7.03 1.44 -3.17
CA ILE A 27 6.38 1.68 -1.89
C ILE A 27 7.11 0.81 -0.88
N VAL A 28 7.85 1.43 0.05
CA VAL A 28 8.61 0.69 1.07
C VAL A 28 7.88 0.80 2.40
N LEU A 29 7.45 -0.33 2.94
CA LEU A 29 6.96 -0.39 4.33
C LEU A 29 8.15 -0.50 5.27
N MET A 30 8.41 0.57 6.02
CA MET A 30 9.45 0.60 7.04
C MET A 30 8.81 0.74 8.40
N ALA A 31 8.98 -0.29 9.23
CA ALA A 31 8.51 -0.34 10.61
C ALA A 31 9.64 -0.88 11.50
N ASP A 32 9.50 -0.69 12.80
CA ASP A 32 10.48 -1.17 13.77
C ASP A 32 10.56 -2.70 13.79
N ALA A 33 11.71 -3.23 14.20
CA ALA A 33 11.97 -4.68 14.21
C ALA A 33 11.31 -5.42 15.40
N ASP A 34 10.46 -4.74 16.15
CA ASP A 34 9.75 -5.29 17.31
C ASP A 34 8.37 -5.86 16.93
N VAL A 35 7.65 -6.36 17.93
CA VAL A 35 6.33 -6.99 17.76
C VAL A 35 5.30 -5.98 17.26
N ASP A 36 5.38 -4.73 17.71
CA ASP A 36 4.45 -3.67 17.31
C ASP A 36 4.67 -3.24 15.85
N GLY A 37 5.93 -3.18 15.41
CA GLY A 37 6.26 -3.00 14.00
C GLY A 37 5.69 -4.12 13.12
N GLN A 38 5.80 -5.38 13.55
CA GLN A 38 5.19 -6.51 12.84
C GLN A 38 3.66 -6.41 12.78
N HIS A 39 3.00 -5.95 13.85
CA HIS A 39 1.55 -5.72 13.87
C HIS A 39 1.15 -4.66 12.84
N ILE A 40 1.85 -3.52 12.80
CA ILE A 40 1.57 -2.42 11.86
C ILE A 40 1.83 -2.86 10.41
N THR A 41 2.96 -3.53 10.14
CA THR A 41 3.27 -4.05 8.80
C THR A 41 2.20 -5.02 8.32
N THR A 42 1.73 -5.92 9.18
CA THR A 42 0.67 -6.89 8.83
C THR A 42 -0.63 -6.19 8.47
N LEU A 43 -1.03 -5.16 9.24
CA LEU A 43 -2.23 -4.35 8.97
C LEU A 43 -2.13 -3.62 7.62
N LEU A 44 -1.00 -2.97 7.35
CA LEU A 44 -0.77 -2.27 6.09
C LEU A 44 -0.74 -3.24 4.91
N MET A 45 -0.12 -4.40 5.09
CA MET A 45 -0.03 -5.39 4.03
C MET A 45 -1.38 -6.04 3.71
N THR A 46 -2.23 -6.26 4.72
CA THR A 46 -3.62 -6.69 4.47
C THR A 46 -4.45 -5.64 3.76
N LEU A 47 -4.24 -4.35 4.07
CA LEU A 47 -4.91 -3.25 3.35
C LEU A 47 -4.51 -3.22 1.87
N LEU A 48 -3.21 -3.23 1.58
CA LEU A 48 -2.69 -3.24 0.21
C LEU A 48 -3.18 -4.47 -0.55
N PHE A 49 -3.17 -5.65 0.07
CA PHE A 49 -3.62 -6.89 -0.57
C PHE A 49 -5.13 -6.93 -0.86
N ARG A 50 -5.96 -6.33 0.01
CA ARG A 50 -7.42 -6.31 -0.17
C ARG A 50 -7.88 -5.25 -1.17
N TYR A 51 -7.28 -4.07 -1.17
CA TYR A 51 -7.81 -2.92 -1.89
C TYR A 51 -6.92 -2.41 -3.03
N MET A 52 -5.66 -2.86 -3.08
CA MET A 52 -4.65 -2.41 -4.05
C MET A 52 -3.78 -3.57 -4.53
N ARG A 53 -4.40 -4.75 -4.70
CA ARG A 53 -3.70 -5.99 -5.09
C ARG A 53 -2.76 -5.84 -6.29
N PRO A 54 -3.10 -5.07 -7.35
CA PRO A 54 -2.19 -4.91 -8.49
C PRO A 54 -0.86 -4.25 -8.14
N LEU A 55 -0.75 -3.48 -7.05
CA LEU A 55 0.54 -2.93 -6.59
C LEU A 55 1.50 -4.04 -6.17
N ILE A 56 0.99 -5.07 -5.50
CA ILE A 56 1.78 -6.20 -5.02
C ILE A 56 2.13 -7.13 -6.18
N GLU A 57 1.16 -7.44 -7.04
CA GLU A 57 1.35 -8.36 -8.18
C GLU A 57 2.37 -7.85 -9.20
N ASN A 58 2.46 -6.53 -9.37
CA ASN A 58 3.44 -5.91 -10.26
C ASN A 58 4.77 -5.55 -9.56
N GLY A 59 4.94 -5.90 -8.27
CA GLY A 59 6.21 -5.74 -7.55
C GLY A 59 6.55 -4.30 -7.16
N TYR A 60 5.55 -3.43 -6.98
CA TYR A 60 5.76 -2.05 -6.51
C TYR A 60 5.96 -1.95 -4.99
N VAL A 61 5.53 -2.97 -4.24
CA VAL A 61 5.61 -3.06 -2.77
C VAL A 61 6.67 -4.07 -2.36
#